data_AF-A0A6C0B3Y5-F1
#
_entry.id   AF-A0A6C0B3Y5-F1
#
_cell.length_a   1.000
_cell.length_b   1.000
_cell.length_c   1.000
_cell.angle_alpha   90.00
_cell.angle_beta   90.00
_cell.angle_gamma   90.00
#
_symmetry.space_group_name_H-M   'P 1'
#
loop_
_entity.id
_entity.type
_entity.pdbx_description
1 polymer ?
#
loop_
_entity_poly.entity_id
_entity_poly.type
_entity_poly.pdbx_seq_one_letter_code
_entity_poly.pdbx_strand_id
1 'polypeptide(L)'
;MAKRTRRLRKKGGMFGCVGRCKRRTARALNAASEQLTGRSAVFLGEREEKLGKHEADKREAEAELAKEKQIAKAADEAREAVAQAAAAKAKRTRAEKAEAEAAAERDRRALEARRAREALQAEVEELEKAIAQLERDEQKASAAVDAARKELGGIAPEDRENADAVVKSKQRVLDKIKAKKEGLEGSLAILKGKSQGGKRFTRRRKTRRRR
;
A
#
# COMPACT_ATOMS: atom_id res chain seq x y z
N MET A 1 36.71 -48.07 8.36
CA MET A 1 36.06 -47.82 9.67
C MET A 1 34.59 -48.22 9.53
N ALA A 2 34.19 -49.43 9.95
CA ALA A 2 33.51 -49.74 11.23
C ALA A 2 32.09 -49.12 11.32
N LYS A 3 30.94 -49.81 11.48
CA LYS A 3 30.58 -51.19 11.86
C LYS A 3 29.18 -51.53 11.30
N ARG A 4 29.00 -52.74 10.74
CA ARG A 4 27.69 -53.37 10.46
C ARG A 4 27.11 -53.93 11.77
N THR A 5 25.92 -53.50 12.18
CA THR A 5 25.22 -54.07 13.34
C THR A 5 24.26 -55.18 12.90
N ARG A 6 24.74 -56.41 13.11
CA ARG A 6 24.01 -57.67 12.94
C ARG A 6 22.98 -57.78 14.08
N ARG A 7 21.69 -57.50 13.82
CA ARG A 7 20.63 -57.77 14.80
C ARG A 7 20.29 -59.26 14.81
N LEU A 8 20.52 -59.86 15.97
CA LEU A 8 20.20 -61.23 16.36
C LEU A 8 18.75 -61.61 15.99
N ARG A 9 18.59 -62.63 15.13
CA ARG A 9 17.37 -63.43 15.07
C ARG A 9 17.23 -64.16 16.42
N LYS A 10 16.43 -63.61 17.34
CA LYS A 10 15.92 -64.36 18.48
C LYS A 10 15.03 -65.48 17.94
N LYS A 11 15.44 -66.72 18.19
CA LYS A 11 14.67 -67.94 17.98
C LYS A 11 13.34 -67.82 18.74
N GLY A 12 12.25 -67.58 18.03
CA GLY A 12 10.88 -67.85 18.52
C GLY A 12 10.62 -69.35 18.48
N GLY A 13 11.38 -70.12 19.28
CA GLY A 13 11.05 -71.48 19.64
C GLY A 13 10.05 -71.48 20.80
N MET A 14 9.25 -72.54 20.89
CA MET A 14 8.42 -72.92 22.05
C MET A 14 6.98 -72.38 22.21
N PHE A 15 6.27 -72.02 21.13
CA PHE A 15 4.79 -71.93 21.20
C PHE A 15 4.05 -72.74 20.11
N GLY A 16 4.75 -73.67 19.43
CA GLY A 16 4.18 -74.50 18.36
C GLY A 16 3.48 -75.78 18.80
N CYS A 17 3.73 -76.29 20.02
CA CYS A 17 3.19 -77.58 20.49
C CYS A 17 1.89 -77.46 21.28
N VAL A 18 1.72 -76.44 22.14
CA VAL A 18 0.53 -76.33 23.01
C VAL A 18 -0.73 -76.06 22.19
N GLY A 19 -0.65 -75.18 21.18
CA GLY A 19 -1.77 -74.91 20.26
C GLY A 19 -2.05 -76.03 19.24
N ARG A 20 -1.08 -76.93 18.99
CA ARG A 20 -1.27 -78.11 18.12
C ARG A 20 -1.86 -79.28 18.89
N CYS A 21 -1.41 -79.53 20.12
CA CYS A 21 -1.97 -80.57 20.98
C CYS A 21 -3.42 -80.25 21.37
N LYS A 22 -3.74 -79.01 21.75
CA LYS A 22 -5.13 -78.59 22.04
C LYS A 22 -6.06 -78.71 20.81
N ARG A 23 -5.56 -78.41 19.61
CA ARG A 23 -6.35 -78.58 18.37
C ARG A 23 -6.53 -80.05 17.98
N ARG A 24 -5.55 -80.92 18.27
CA ARG A 24 -5.69 -82.38 18.06
C ARG A 24 -6.70 -83.00 19.02
N THR A 25 -6.66 -82.64 20.30
CA THR A 25 -7.61 -83.15 21.29
C THR A 25 -9.03 -82.67 21.03
N ALA A 26 -9.22 -81.40 20.65
CA ALA A 26 -10.53 -80.89 20.24
C ALA A 26 -11.08 -81.57 18.98
N ARG A 27 -10.23 -81.85 17.99
CA ARG A 27 -10.63 -82.60 16.78
C ARG A 27 -10.97 -84.06 17.08
N ALA A 28 -10.23 -84.72 17.97
CA ALA A 28 -10.52 -86.08 18.39
C ALA A 28 -11.85 -86.18 19.17
N LEU A 29 -12.13 -85.22 20.05
CA LEU A 29 -13.40 -85.14 20.78
C LEU A 29 -14.58 -84.86 19.84
N ASN A 30 -14.40 -83.99 18.83
CA ASN A 30 -15.44 -83.74 17.83
C ASN A 30 -15.70 -84.94 16.93
N ALA A 31 -14.65 -85.65 16.49
CA ALA A 31 -14.79 -86.87 15.70
C ALA A 31 -15.48 -87.99 16.50
N ALA A 32 -15.15 -88.14 17.78
CA ALA A 32 -15.81 -89.10 18.66
C ALA A 32 -17.29 -88.75 18.90
N SER A 33 -17.62 -87.46 19.03
CA SER A 33 -19.01 -87.00 19.15
C SER A 33 -19.82 -87.23 17.87
N GLU A 34 -19.24 -86.97 16.69
CA GLU A 34 -19.91 -87.25 15.41
C GLU A 34 -20.18 -88.74 15.23
N GLN A 35 -19.25 -89.61 15.64
CA GLN A 35 -19.42 -91.06 15.56
C GLN A 35 -20.50 -91.58 16.51
N LEU A 36 -20.68 -90.96 17.68
CA LEU A 36 -21.63 -91.42 18.70
C LEU A 36 -23.02 -90.80 18.56
N THR A 37 -23.13 -89.57 18.04
CA THR A 37 -24.39 -88.80 18.04
C THR A 37 -24.79 -88.26 16.67
N GLY A 38 -23.94 -88.45 15.64
CA GLY A 38 -24.14 -87.87 14.32
C GLY A 38 -23.92 -86.35 14.24
N ARG A 39 -23.46 -85.71 15.33
CA ARG A 39 -23.22 -84.27 15.41
C ARG A 39 -21.88 -83.95 16.11
N SER A 40 -21.18 -82.93 15.63
CA SER A 40 -19.94 -82.47 16.24
C SER A 40 -20.20 -81.78 17.58
N ALA A 41 -19.38 -82.10 18.59
CA ALA A 41 -19.40 -81.48 19.91
C ALA A 41 -18.77 -80.08 19.88
N VAL A 42 -19.28 -79.18 19.03
CA VAL A 42 -18.87 -77.77 19.05
C VAL A 42 -19.52 -77.10 20.26
N PHE A 43 -18.96 -77.31 21.45
CA PHE A 43 -19.31 -76.58 22.67
C PHE A 43 -18.66 -75.17 22.69
N LEU A 44 -18.59 -74.54 21.51
CA LEU A 44 -18.06 -73.18 21.28
C LEU A 44 -18.83 -72.45 20.16
N GLY A 45 -20.04 -72.88 19.81
CA GLY A 45 -20.79 -72.32 18.67
C GLY A 45 -21.40 -70.95 18.97
N GLU A 46 -22.37 -70.89 19.89
CA GLU A 46 -23.25 -69.72 19.96
C GLU A 46 -22.69 -68.55 20.78
N ARG A 47 -21.94 -68.82 21.85
CA ARG A 47 -21.40 -67.76 22.72
C ARG A 47 -20.22 -67.04 22.06
N GLU A 48 -19.31 -67.77 21.42
CA GLU A 48 -18.19 -67.16 20.71
C GLU A 48 -18.67 -66.40 19.45
N GLU A 49 -19.69 -66.91 18.75
CA GLU A 49 -20.29 -66.22 17.61
C GLU A 49 -21.05 -64.95 18.02
N LYS A 50 -21.78 -64.97 19.16
CA LYS A 50 -22.43 -63.77 19.72
C LYS A 50 -21.41 -62.73 20.20
N LEU A 51 -20.30 -63.16 20.81
CA LEU A 51 -19.20 -62.27 21.20
C LEU A 51 -18.50 -61.66 19.97
N GLY A 52 -18.26 -62.46 18.93
CA GLY A 52 -17.66 -61.99 17.67
C GLY A 52 -18.54 -60.98 16.93
N LYS A 53 -19.87 -61.18 16.89
CA LYS A 53 -20.83 -60.21 16.35
C LYS A 53 -20.81 -58.90 17.13
N HIS A 54 -20.86 -58.97 18.46
CA HIS A 54 -20.79 -57.78 19.31
C HIS A 54 -19.44 -57.04 19.21
N GLU A 55 -18.33 -57.74 19.00
CA GLU A 55 -17.03 -57.11 18.71
C GLU A 55 -16.98 -56.47 17.31
N ALA A 56 -17.64 -57.07 16.31
CA ALA A 56 -17.77 -56.48 14.97
C ALA A 56 -18.64 -55.22 15.01
N ASP A 57 -19.81 -55.27 15.65
CA ASP A 57 -20.72 -54.14 15.83
C ASP A 57 -20.04 -52.97 16.56
N LYS A 58 -19.20 -53.26 17.57
CA LYS A 58 -18.38 -52.25 18.25
C LYS A 58 -17.37 -51.59 17.33
N ARG A 59 -16.67 -52.37 16.49
CA ARG A 59 -15.69 -51.82 15.53
C ARG A 59 -16.37 -50.99 14.44
N GLU A 60 -17.55 -51.39 14.00
CA GLU A 60 -18.36 -50.62 13.06
C GLU A 60 -18.82 -49.30 13.68
N ALA A 61 -19.34 -49.32 14.91
CA ALA A 61 -19.70 -48.10 15.64
C ALA A 61 -18.52 -47.15 15.87
N GLU A 62 -17.34 -47.69 16.22
CA GLU A 62 -16.11 -46.90 16.36
C GLU A 62 -15.65 -46.30 15.01
N ALA A 63 -15.81 -47.04 13.91
CA ALA A 63 -15.49 -46.56 12.57
C ALA A 63 -16.43 -45.44 12.11
N GLU A 64 -17.74 -45.56 12.37
CA GLU A 64 -18.71 -44.51 12.08
C GLU A 64 -18.44 -43.25 12.91
N LEU A 65 -18.17 -43.40 14.21
CA LEU A 65 -17.81 -42.27 15.08
C LEU A 65 -16.48 -41.61 14.67
N ALA A 66 -15.53 -42.37 14.10
CA ALA A 66 -14.32 -41.82 13.52
C ALA A 66 -14.60 -41.02 12.22
N LYS A 67 -15.50 -41.48 11.35
CA LYS A 67 -15.94 -40.75 10.15
C LYS A 67 -16.66 -39.46 10.53
N GLU A 68 -17.58 -39.50 11.50
CA GLU A 68 -18.27 -38.30 12.00
C GLU A 68 -17.29 -37.26 12.55
N LYS A 69 -16.27 -37.69 13.31
CA LYS A 69 -15.21 -36.80 13.78
C LYS A 69 -14.38 -36.20 12.63
N GLN A 70 -14.14 -36.95 11.57
CA GLN A 70 -13.44 -36.42 10.38
C GLN A 70 -14.30 -35.41 9.63
N ILE A 71 -15.61 -35.66 9.49
CA ILE A 71 -16.56 -34.72 8.88
C ILE A 71 -16.65 -33.43 9.71
N ALA A 72 -16.71 -33.53 11.05
CA ALA A 72 -16.74 -32.37 11.93
C ALA A 72 -15.47 -31.52 11.79
N LYS A 73 -14.28 -32.14 11.77
CA LYS A 73 -13.01 -31.43 11.53
C LYS A 73 -12.98 -30.75 10.17
N ALA A 74 -13.40 -31.45 9.12
CA ALA A 74 -13.46 -30.88 7.77
C ALA A 74 -14.46 -29.71 7.68
N ALA A 75 -15.57 -29.77 8.42
CA ALA A 75 -16.53 -28.68 8.49
C ALA A 75 -15.96 -27.44 9.21
N ASP A 76 -15.20 -27.63 10.29
CA ASP A 76 -14.52 -26.53 10.99
C ASP A 76 -13.42 -25.90 10.12
N GLU A 77 -12.60 -26.72 9.45
CA GLU A 77 -11.59 -26.24 8.48
C GLU A 77 -12.24 -25.47 7.32
N ALA A 78 -13.38 -25.94 6.81
CA ALA A 78 -14.13 -25.24 5.77
C ALA A 78 -14.67 -23.89 6.27
N ARG A 79 -15.17 -23.82 7.51
CA ARG A 79 -15.62 -22.55 8.12
C ARG A 79 -14.47 -21.57 8.29
N GLU A 80 -13.31 -22.04 8.74
CA GLU A 80 -12.10 -21.21 8.85
C GLU A 80 -11.63 -20.71 7.48
N ALA A 81 -11.62 -21.55 6.46
CA ALA A 81 -11.26 -21.16 5.10
C ALA A 81 -12.21 -20.10 4.53
N VAL A 82 -13.53 -20.24 4.76
CA VAL A 82 -14.53 -19.24 4.37
C VAL A 82 -14.31 -17.92 5.12
N ALA A 83 -14.04 -17.97 6.42
CA ALA A 83 -13.75 -16.78 7.23
C ALA A 83 -12.46 -16.08 6.77
N GLN A 84 -11.40 -16.83 6.46
CA GLN A 84 -10.16 -16.30 5.91
C GLN A 84 -10.36 -15.66 4.53
N ALA A 85 -11.15 -16.30 3.66
CA ALA A 85 -11.49 -15.75 2.34
C ALA A 85 -12.31 -14.45 2.45
N ALA A 86 -13.28 -14.40 3.38
CA ALA A 86 -14.06 -13.19 3.66
C ALA A 86 -13.17 -12.06 4.21
N ALA A 87 -12.26 -12.36 5.14
CA ALA A 87 -11.31 -11.40 5.67
C ALA A 87 -10.35 -10.89 4.60
N ALA A 88 -9.87 -11.75 3.70
CA ALA A 88 -9.03 -11.37 2.57
C ALA A 88 -9.77 -10.45 1.60
N LYS A 89 -11.03 -10.75 1.27
CA LYS A 89 -11.89 -9.88 0.46
C LYS A 89 -12.10 -8.52 1.12
N ALA A 90 -12.40 -8.49 2.42
CA ALA A 90 -12.56 -7.24 3.17
C ALA A 90 -11.27 -6.40 3.22
N LYS A 91 -10.09 -7.04 3.30
CA LYS A 91 -8.81 -6.34 3.23
C LYS A 91 -8.58 -5.73 1.85
N ARG A 92 -8.88 -6.45 0.77
CA ARG A 92 -8.75 -5.95 -0.61
C ARG A 92 -9.65 -4.75 -0.85
N THR A 93 -10.93 -4.82 -0.49
CA THR A 93 -11.85 -3.69 -0.68
C THR A 93 -11.47 -2.46 0.15
N ARG A 94 -10.90 -2.64 1.35
CA ARG A 94 -10.34 -1.53 2.14
C ARG A 94 -9.10 -0.93 1.47
N ALA A 95 -8.21 -1.76 0.92
CA ALA A 95 -7.03 -1.29 0.20
C ALA A 95 -7.43 -0.51 -1.06
N GLU A 96 -8.35 -1.03 -1.86
CA GLU A 96 -8.88 -0.35 -3.06
C GLU A 96 -9.51 1.00 -2.72
N LYS A 97 -10.30 1.08 -1.64
CA LYS A 97 -10.85 2.35 -1.16
C LYS A 97 -9.77 3.34 -0.73
N ALA A 98 -8.78 2.88 0.04
CA ALA A 98 -7.67 3.72 0.46
C ALA A 98 -6.82 4.23 -0.72
N GLU A 99 -6.61 3.40 -1.74
CA GLU A 99 -5.92 3.79 -2.98
C GLU A 99 -6.73 4.83 -3.76
N ALA A 100 -8.05 4.66 -3.87
CA ALA A 100 -8.94 5.62 -4.52
C ALA A 100 -8.96 6.97 -3.77
N GLU A 101 -9.02 6.95 -2.44
CA GLU A 101 -8.94 8.16 -1.62
C GLU A 101 -7.59 8.87 -1.77
N ALA A 102 -6.49 8.12 -1.77
CA ALA A 102 -5.15 8.66 -1.99
C ALA A 102 -4.98 9.24 -3.40
N ALA A 103 -5.58 8.62 -4.42
CA ALA A 103 -5.60 9.16 -5.79
C ALA A 103 -6.40 10.47 -5.85
N ALA A 104 -7.60 10.50 -5.28
CA ALA A 104 -8.43 11.71 -5.22
C ALA A 104 -7.73 12.86 -4.47
N GLU A 105 -6.98 12.57 -3.41
CA GLU A 105 -6.18 13.57 -2.71
C GLU A 105 -5.05 14.12 -3.58
N ARG A 106 -4.35 13.26 -4.34
CA ARG A 106 -3.31 13.70 -5.29
C ARG A 106 -3.89 14.61 -6.36
N ASP A 107 -5.08 14.28 -6.90
CA ASP A 107 -5.75 15.08 -7.90
C ASP A 107 -6.17 16.45 -7.35
N ARG A 108 -6.71 16.49 -6.12
CA ARG A 108 -7.01 17.76 -5.43
C ARG A 108 -5.76 18.62 -5.27
N ARG A 109 -4.66 18.05 -4.78
CA ARG A 109 -3.38 18.76 -4.64
C ARG A 109 -2.83 19.25 -5.98
N ALA A 110 -2.99 18.45 -7.05
CA ALA A 110 -2.57 18.84 -8.40
C ALA A 110 -3.40 20.01 -8.93
N LEU A 111 -4.71 20.00 -8.72
CA LEU A 111 -5.61 21.09 -9.08
C LEU A 111 -5.31 22.37 -8.30
N GLU A 112 -5.09 22.26 -6.98
CA GLU A 112 -4.67 23.40 -6.15
C GLU A 112 -3.33 23.97 -6.61
N ALA A 113 -2.35 23.13 -6.90
CA ALA A 113 -1.06 23.56 -7.44
C ALA A 113 -1.21 24.23 -8.81
N ARG A 114 -2.12 23.73 -9.66
CA ARG A 114 -2.42 24.36 -10.95
C ARG A 114 -3.04 25.74 -10.75
N ARG A 115 -4.06 25.87 -9.89
CA ARG A 115 -4.70 27.15 -9.55
C ARG A 115 -3.69 28.15 -8.97
N ALA A 116 -2.79 27.70 -8.12
CA ALA A 116 -1.73 28.55 -7.57
C ALA A 116 -0.77 29.07 -8.66
N ARG A 117 -0.45 28.25 -9.66
CA ARG A 117 0.36 28.67 -10.82
C ARG A 117 -0.39 29.66 -11.71
N GLU A 118 -1.66 29.39 -12.00
CA GLU A 118 -2.52 30.27 -12.79
C GLU A 118 -2.70 31.63 -12.10
N ALA A 119 -2.88 31.65 -10.77
CA ALA A 119 -2.93 32.88 -9.99
C ALA A 119 -1.62 33.69 -10.07
N LEU A 120 -0.46 33.04 -9.92
CA LEU A 120 0.84 33.69 -10.08
C LEU A 120 1.05 34.23 -11.51
N GLN A 121 0.57 33.50 -12.53
CA GLN A 121 0.64 33.96 -13.92
C GLN A 121 -0.25 35.19 -14.14
N ALA A 122 -1.47 35.21 -13.60
CA ALA A 122 -2.34 36.37 -13.67
C ALA A 122 -1.72 37.60 -12.98
N GLU A 123 -1.10 37.45 -11.80
CA GLU A 123 -0.38 38.53 -11.13
C GLU A 123 0.80 39.07 -11.96
N VAL A 124 1.54 38.18 -12.62
CA VAL A 124 2.64 38.54 -13.54
C VAL A 124 2.10 39.34 -14.73
N GLU A 125 1.00 38.90 -15.36
CA GLU A 125 0.38 39.60 -16.47
C GLU A 125 -0.13 40.99 -16.09
N GLU A 126 -0.75 41.13 -14.91
CA GLU A 126 -1.22 42.44 -14.41
C GLU A 126 -0.06 43.39 -14.12
N LEU A 127 1.04 42.90 -13.56
CA LEU A 127 2.25 43.71 -13.37
C LEU A 127 2.90 44.11 -14.71
N GLU A 128 2.93 43.21 -15.70
CA GLU A 128 3.44 43.53 -17.04
C GLU A 128 2.60 44.61 -17.71
N LYS A 129 1.26 44.54 -17.61
CA LYS A 129 0.37 45.60 -18.11
C LYS A 129 0.60 46.93 -17.39
N ALA A 130 0.76 46.90 -16.06
CA ALA A 130 1.02 48.10 -15.27
C ALA A 130 2.36 48.74 -15.62
N ILE A 131 3.40 47.94 -15.85
CA ILE A 131 4.72 48.42 -16.30
C ILE A 131 4.61 49.02 -17.70
N ALA A 132 3.95 48.35 -18.64
CA ALA A 132 3.75 48.86 -20.00
C ALA A 132 2.97 50.19 -20.00
N GLN A 133 2.02 50.37 -19.07
CA GLN A 133 1.33 51.64 -18.91
C GLN A 133 2.26 52.74 -18.36
N LEU A 134 3.07 52.42 -17.34
CA LEU A 134 4.06 53.36 -16.81
C LEU A 134 5.14 53.72 -17.81
N GLU A 135 5.52 52.82 -18.72
CA GLU A 135 6.43 53.11 -19.84
C GLU A 135 5.86 54.17 -20.78
N ARG A 136 4.57 54.07 -21.12
CA ARG A 136 3.89 55.09 -21.93
C ARG A 136 3.80 56.41 -21.19
N ASP A 137 3.50 56.39 -19.90
CA ASP A 137 3.39 57.60 -19.08
C ASP A 137 4.77 58.24 -18.87
N GLU A 138 5.83 57.45 -18.74
CA GLU A 138 7.23 57.88 -18.70
C GLU A 138 7.62 58.60 -19.99
N GLN A 139 7.29 58.02 -21.16
CA GLN A 139 7.53 58.63 -22.46
C GLN A 139 6.80 59.97 -22.61
N LYS A 140 5.52 60.03 -22.23
CA LYS A 140 4.73 61.27 -22.25
C LYS A 140 5.30 62.34 -21.31
N ALA A 141 5.67 61.95 -20.09
CA ALA A 141 6.26 62.86 -19.12
C ALA A 141 7.65 63.36 -19.55
N SER A 142 8.46 62.50 -20.16
CA SER A 142 9.75 62.88 -20.75
C SER A 142 9.54 63.92 -21.86
N ALA A 143 8.63 63.66 -22.80
CA ALA A 143 8.31 64.62 -23.86
C ALA A 143 7.81 65.96 -23.31
N ALA A 144 7.03 65.96 -22.22
CA ALA A 144 6.55 67.18 -21.57
C ALA A 144 7.68 67.98 -20.88
N VAL A 145 8.67 67.29 -20.30
CA VAL A 145 9.89 67.92 -19.77
C VAL A 145 10.71 68.52 -20.90
N ASP A 146 10.92 67.79 -21.99
CA ASP A 146 11.69 68.26 -23.14
C ASP A 146 11.02 69.46 -23.82
N ALA A 147 9.70 69.46 -23.94
CA ALA A 147 8.92 70.61 -24.42
C ALA A 147 9.10 71.83 -23.50
N ALA A 148 8.99 71.64 -22.18
CA ALA A 148 9.18 72.72 -21.22
C ALA A 148 10.59 73.30 -21.25
N ARG A 149 11.62 72.45 -21.43
CA ARG A 149 13.02 72.89 -21.58
C ARG A 149 13.24 73.70 -22.87
N LYS A 150 12.58 73.31 -23.97
CA LYS A 150 12.63 74.08 -25.23
C LYS A 150 11.97 75.44 -25.08
N GLU A 151 10.80 75.51 -24.45
CA GLU A 151 10.12 76.77 -24.15
C GLU A 151 11.01 77.69 -23.30
N LEU A 152 11.69 77.13 -22.29
CA LEU A 152 12.60 77.87 -21.41
C LEU A 152 13.80 78.49 -22.14
N GLY A 153 14.28 77.85 -23.20
CA GLY A 153 15.35 78.38 -24.05
C GLY A 153 14.95 79.66 -24.80
N GLY A 154 13.66 79.90 -25.03
CA GLY A 154 13.12 81.09 -25.69
C GLY A 154 12.73 82.24 -24.75
N ILE A 155 12.79 82.04 -23.43
CA ILE A 155 12.37 83.03 -22.42
C ILE A 155 13.52 83.97 -22.06
N ALA A 156 13.20 85.26 -21.95
CA ALA A 156 14.12 86.30 -21.50
C ALA A 156 14.62 86.00 -20.07
N PRO A 157 15.87 86.35 -19.72
CA PRO A 157 16.48 85.95 -18.44
C PRO A 157 15.70 86.39 -17.20
N GLU A 158 14.91 87.45 -17.33
CA GLU A 158 14.13 88.06 -16.24
C GLU A 158 12.88 87.24 -15.85
N ASP A 159 12.35 86.43 -16.78
CA ASP A 159 11.16 85.58 -16.58
C ASP A 159 11.51 84.07 -16.40
N ARG A 160 12.80 83.73 -16.40
CA ARG A 160 13.25 82.32 -16.37
C ARG A 160 12.96 81.59 -15.07
N GLU A 161 12.94 82.28 -13.93
CA GLU A 161 12.83 81.63 -12.62
C GLU A 161 11.50 80.85 -12.47
N ASN A 162 10.40 81.44 -12.93
CA ASN A 162 9.09 80.79 -12.94
C ASN A 162 9.04 79.61 -13.93
N ALA A 163 9.66 79.75 -15.10
CA ALA A 163 9.75 78.69 -16.08
C ALA A 163 10.60 77.51 -15.58
N ASP A 164 11.69 77.79 -14.87
CA ASP A 164 12.58 76.78 -14.27
C ASP A 164 11.84 75.99 -13.18
N ALA A 165 10.99 76.66 -12.39
CA ALA A 165 10.11 75.99 -11.45
C ALA A 165 9.15 75.01 -12.15
N VAL A 166 8.63 75.36 -13.34
CA VAL A 166 7.77 74.47 -14.15
C VAL A 166 8.56 73.27 -14.69
N VAL A 167 9.78 73.46 -15.19
CA VAL A 167 10.62 72.34 -15.64
C VAL A 167 10.95 71.41 -14.47
N LYS A 168 11.33 71.95 -13.31
CA LYS A 168 11.60 71.17 -12.09
C LYS A 168 10.37 70.40 -11.62
N SER A 169 9.16 70.99 -11.70
CA SER A 169 7.94 70.30 -11.28
C SER A 169 7.59 69.13 -12.21
N LYS A 170 7.71 69.32 -13.54
CA LYS A 170 7.53 68.26 -14.53
C LYS A 170 8.59 67.15 -14.38
N GLN A 171 9.84 67.51 -14.09
CA GLN A 171 10.91 66.55 -13.81
C GLN A 171 10.58 65.69 -12.59
N ARG A 172 10.10 66.29 -11.49
CA ARG A 172 9.67 65.53 -10.30
C ARG A 172 8.57 64.52 -10.60
N VAL A 173 7.66 64.84 -11.53
CA VAL A 173 6.61 63.89 -11.96
C VAL A 173 7.23 62.73 -12.75
N LEU A 174 8.14 63.02 -13.68
CA LEU A 174 8.87 61.98 -14.41
C LEU A 174 9.65 61.04 -13.46
N ASP A 175 10.36 61.60 -12.48
CA ASP A 175 11.14 60.83 -11.52
C ASP A 175 10.22 59.93 -10.65
N LYS A 176 9.03 60.41 -10.27
CA LYS A 176 8.03 59.58 -9.57
C LYS A 176 7.53 58.42 -10.43
N ILE A 177 7.30 58.64 -11.72
CA ILE A 177 6.86 57.58 -12.64
C ILE A 177 7.96 56.53 -12.78
N LYS A 178 9.22 56.95 -12.97
CA LYS A 178 10.38 56.06 -13.04
C LYS A 178 10.55 55.22 -11.77
N ALA A 179 10.54 55.86 -10.60
CA ALA A 179 10.66 55.15 -9.33
C ALA A 179 9.53 54.13 -9.12
N LYS A 180 8.29 54.47 -9.52
CA LYS A 180 7.16 53.53 -9.46
C LYS A 180 7.35 52.35 -10.40
N LYS A 181 7.82 52.60 -11.63
CA LYS A 181 8.11 51.56 -12.63
C LYS A 181 9.18 50.60 -12.14
N GLU A 182 10.32 51.11 -11.66
CA GLU A 182 11.40 50.30 -11.09
C GLU A 182 10.92 49.43 -9.92
N GLY A 183 10.05 49.95 -9.06
CA GLY A 183 9.44 49.19 -7.96
C GLY A 183 8.55 48.03 -8.45
N LEU A 184 7.79 48.23 -9.53
CA LEU A 184 6.97 47.18 -10.14
C LEU A 184 7.84 46.14 -10.88
N GLU A 185 8.89 46.58 -11.58
CA GLU A 185 9.85 45.68 -12.24
C GLU A 185 10.57 44.77 -11.23
N GLY A 186 10.97 45.33 -10.08
CA GLY A 186 11.53 44.53 -8.99
C GLY A 186 10.53 43.50 -8.45
N SER A 187 9.26 43.89 -8.30
CA SER A 187 8.18 42.99 -7.87
C SER A 187 7.92 41.88 -8.89
N LEU A 188 7.92 42.22 -10.18
CA LEU A 188 7.78 41.29 -11.29
C LEU A 188 8.93 40.28 -11.32
N ALA A 189 10.17 40.72 -11.10
CA ALA A 189 11.34 39.85 -11.04
C ALA A 189 11.23 38.82 -9.89
N ILE A 190 10.75 39.25 -8.71
CA ILE A 190 10.52 38.36 -7.57
C ILE A 190 9.44 37.31 -7.90
N LEU A 191 8.33 37.73 -8.51
CA LEU A 191 7.24 36.82 -8.88
C LEU A 191 7.65 35.82 -9.96
N LYS A 192 8.38 36.27 -11.00
CA LYS A 192 8.97 35.39 -12.01
C LYS A 192 9.98 34.41 -11.41
N GLY A 193 10.77 34.85 -10.42
CA GLY A 193 11.66 33.97 -9.65
C GLY A 193 10.90 32.89 -8.86
N LYS A 194 9.76 33.24 -8.25
CA LYS A 194 8.90 32.29 -7.52
C LYS A 194 8.20 31.30 -8.44
N SER A 195 7.75 31.73 -9.63
CA SER A 195 7.09 30.86 -10.60
C SER A 195 8.05 29.87 -11.28
N GLN A 196 9.32 30.25 -11.45
CA GLN A 196 10.35 29.40 -12.06
C GLN A 196 11.17 28.56 -11.05
N GLY A 197 11.21 28.95 -9.78
CA GLY A 197 12.11 28.45 -8.74
C GLY A 197 11.64 27.22 -7.95
N GLY A 198 11.25 26.13 -8.64
CA GLY A 198 10.99 24.82 -8.01
C GLY A 198 12.25 23.98 -7.74
N LYS A 199 13.44 24.42 -8.16
CA LYS A 199 14.71 23.71 -7.92
C LYS A 199 15.26 24.06 -6.54
N ARG A 200 14.62 23.54 -5.49
CA ARG A 200 15.27 23.45 -4.17
C ARG A 200 16.55 22.62 -4.36
N PHE A 201 17.69 23.29 -4.21
CA PHE A 201 19.00 22.68 -4.11
C PHE A 201 18.99 21.73 -2.91
N THR A 202 18.64 20.46 -3.12
CA THR A 202 18.84 19.44 -2.11
C THR A 202 20.35 19.25 -2.00
N ARG A 203 20.98 19.94 -1.04
CA ARG A 203 22.35 19.66 -0.62
C ARG A 203 22.36 18.21 -0.15
N ARG A 204 22.71 17.30 -1.07
CA ARG A 204 22.97 15.88 -0.79
C ARG A 204 24.15 15.83 0.18
N ARG A 205 23.85 15.83 1.48
CA ARG A 205 24.83 15.72 2.56
C ARG A 205 25.47 14.33 2.42
N LYS A 206 26.59 14.24 1.70
CA LYS A 206 27.39 13.02 1.63
C LYS A 206 27.91 12.75 3.04
N THR A 207 27.22 11.88 3.77
CA THR A 207 27.71 11.34 5.03
C THR A 207 28.93 10.46 4.71
N ARG A 208 30.12 11.00 4.96
CA ARG A 208 31.37 10.23 4.98
C ARG A 208 31.26 9.25 6.16
N ARG A 209 30.89 7.99 5.87
CA ARG A 209 31.14 6.87 6.79
C ARG A 209 32.66 6.79 6.99
N ARG A 210 33.13 7.24 8.16
CA ARG A 210 34.48 6.91 8.61
C ARG A 210 34.49 5.41 8.93
N ARG A 211 35.44 4.71 8.31
CA ARG A 211 35.85 3.36 8.70
C ARG A 211 36.58 3.42 10.02
#